data_AF-A0A8J2PW13-F1
#
_entry.id   AF-A0A8J2PW13-F1
#
_cell.length_a   1.000
_cell.length_b   1.000
_cell.length_c   1.000
_cell.angle_alpha   90.00
_cell.angle_beta   90.00
_cell.angle_gamma   90.00
#
_symmetry.space_group_name_H-M   'P 1'
#
loop_
_entity.id
_entity.type
_entity.pdbx_description
1 polymer ?
#
loop_
_entity_poly.entity_id
_entity_poly.type
_entity_poly.pdbx_seq_one_letter_code
_entity_poly.pdbx_strand_id
1 'polypeptide(L)'
;MLDLKELLYPLVMGMIWTWNTVASAVLTLIGPRLRRFVRMQMKLGGILINTKENKPGDIRVLNEDFYHRLGIDQLLGLGEMYMEGWWECDHLDVMFTRGILNGLFNVMTYPWHRFFYYLQFQVFNLQTAARSWEVAEKHYNLEYLSV
;
A
#
# COMPACT_ATOMS: atom_id res chain seq x y z
N MET A 1 -37.66 1.30 9.26
CA MET A 1 -36.70 2.13 10.04
C MET A 1 -35.41 2.11 9.23
N LEU A 2 -35.04 3.21 8.57
CA LEU A 2 -33.83 3.24 7.75
C LEU A 2 -32.63 2.91 8.63
N ASP A 3 -31.86 1.89 8.25
CA ASP A 3 -30.65 1.52 8.96
C ASP A 3 -29.65 2.68 8.84
N LEU A 4 -29.19 3.20 9.98
CA LEU A 4 -28.25 4.31 10.08
C LEU A 4 -26.98 4.05 9.24
N LYS A 5 -26.63 2.77 9.02
CA LYS A 5 -25.52 2.32 8.18
C LYS A 5 -25.72 2.63 6.70
N GLU A 6 -26.94 2.50 6.18
CA GLU A 6 -27.27 2.76 4.77
C GLU A 6 -27.15 4.25 4.41
N LEU A 7 -27.37 5.13 5.39
CA LEU A 7 -27.20 6.58 5.21
C LEU A 7 -25.73 7.02 5.38
N LEU A 8 -25.03 6.44 6.36
CA LEU A 8 -23.63 6.80 6.65
C LEU A 8 -22.66 6.29 5.58
N TYR A 9 -22.95 5.16 4.94
CA TYR A 9 -22.06 4.58 3.95
C TYR A 9 -21.72 5.51 2.77
N PRO A 10 -22.68 6.03 1.99
CA PRO A 10 -22.38 6.89 0.85
C PRO A 10 -21.71 8.21 1.30
N LEU A 11 -21.99 8.70 2.51
CA LEU A 11 -21.36 9.90 3.07
C LEU A 11 -19.89 9.68 3.39
N VAL A 12 -19.57 8.59 4.10
CA VAL A 12 -18.19 8.24 4.45
C VAL A 12 -17.38 7.91 3.19
N MET A 13 -17.96 7.14 2.26
CA MET A 13 -17.30 6.82 0.99
C MET A 13 -17.11 8.06 0.12
N GLY A 14 -18.08 8.97 0.08
CA GLY A 14 -17.94 10.25 -0.62
C GLY A 14 -16.84 11.12 -0.03
N MET A 15 -16.71 11.19 1.29
CA MET A 15 -15.62 11.90 1.96
C MET A 15 -14.24 11.28 1.65
N ILE A 16 -14.12 9.95 1.72
CA ILE A 16 -12.88 9.26 1.38
C ILE A 16 -12.51 9.50 -0.09
N TRP A 17 -13.49 9.35 -0.99
CA TRP A 17 -13.28 9.53 -2.42
C TRP A 17 -12.84 10.96 -2.74
N THR A 18 -13.55 11.97 -2.22
CA THR A 18 -13.18 13.38 -2.42
C THR A 18 -11.79 13.71 -1.87
N TRP A 19 -11.45 13.21 -0.68
CA TRP A 19 -10.10 13.37 -0.14
C TRP A 19 -9.04 12.74 -1.05
N ASN A 20 -9.23 11.49 -1.48
CA ASN A 20 -8.29 10.78 -2.35
C ASN A 20 -8.15 11.48 -3.71
N THR A 21 -9.24 11.97 -4.28
CA THR A 21 -9.22 12.73 -5.55
C THR A 21 -8.46 14.04 -5.41
N VAL A 22 -8.71 14.81 -4.34
CA VAL A 22 -8.00 16.08 -4.09
C VAL A 22 -6.52 15.84 -3.79
N ALA A 23 -6.20 14.87 -2.94
CA ALA A 23 -4.83 14.51 -2.61
C ALA A 23 -4.06 14.04 -3.85
N SER A 24 -4.69 13.21 -4.68
CA SER A 24 -4.13 12.76 -5.95
C SER A 24 -3.84 13.92 -6.90
N ALA A 25 -4.79 14.85 -7.06
CA ALA A 25 -4.63 16.05 -7.90
C ALA A 25 -3.51 16.98 -7.42
N VAL A 26 -3.38 17.17 -6.10
CA VAL A 26 -2.29 17.97 -5.51
C VAL A 26 -0.94 17.27 -5.69
N LEU A 27 -0.90 15.95 -5.53
CA LEU A 27 0.33 15.16 -5.69
C LEU A 27 0.77 15.04 -7.14
N THR A 28 -0.15 14.96 -8.12
CA THR A 28 0.20 15.00 -9.55
C THR A 28 0.79 16.35 -9.94
N LEU A 29 0.26 17.46 -9.41
CA LEU A 29 0.82 18.81 -9.60
C LEU A 29 2.26 18.94 -9.06
N ILE A 30 2.63 18.13 -8.05
CA ILE A 30 3.97 18.10 -7.43
C ILE A 30 4.84 16.95 -7.99
N GLY A 31 4.35 16.20 -9.00
CA GLY A 31 4.91 14.94 -9.49
C GLY A 31 6.45 14.87 -9.66
N PRO A 32 7.12 15.84 -10.31
CA PRO A 32 8.59 15.83 -10.44
C PRO A 32 9.33 15.90 -9.10
N ARG A 33 8.79 16.61 -8.11
CA ARG A 33 9.35 16.70 -6.76
C ARG A 33 9.04 15.43 -5.97
N LEU A 34 7.87 14.84 -6.15
CA LEU A 34 7.46 13.59 -5.51
C LEU A 34 8.41 12.44 -5.85
N ARG A 35 8.76 12.26 -7.13
CA ARG A 35 9.76 11.26 -7.56
C ARG A 35 11.11 11.40 -6.85
N ARG A 36 11.58 12.63 -6.63
CA ARG A 36 12.84 12.87 -5.90
C ARG A 36 12.68 12.56 -4.42
N PHE A 37 11.57 12.99 -3.83
CA PHE A 37 11.27 12.75 -2.43
C PHE A 37 11.16 11.26 -2.12
N VAL A 38 10.40 10.50 -2.90
CA VAL A 38 10.25 9.05 -2.73
C VAL A 38 11.59 8.32 -2.84
N ARG A 39 12.39 8.64 -3.86
CA ARG A 39 13.74 8.06 -4.00
C ARG A 39 14.64 8.40 -2.82
N MET A 40 14.55 9.62 -2.30
CA MET A 40 15.31 10.03 -1.13
C MET A 40 14.88 9.26 0.12
N GLN A 41 13.57 9.10 0.35
CA GLN A 41 13.06 8.32 1.49
C GLN A 41 13.47 6.85 1.41
N MET A 42 13.29 6.22 0.26
CA MET A 42 13.70 4.83 0.03
C MET A 42 15.20 4.65 0.26
N LYS A 43 16.02 5.58 -0.25
CA LYS A 43 17.48 5.57 -0.03
C LYS A 43 17.84 5.72 1.45
N LEU A 44 17.16 6.59 2.20
CA LEU A 44 17.34 6.72 3.66
C LEU A 44 16.93 5.43 4.38
N GLY A 45 15.91 4.73 3.88
CA GLY A 45 15.51 3.40 4.32
C GLY A 45 16.45 2.26 3.94
N GLY A 46 17.56 2.55 3.26
CA GLY A 46 18.53 1.55 2.82
C GLY A 46 18.07 0.72 1.62
N ILE A 47 17.08 1.21 0.86
CA ILE A 47 16.56 0.58 -0.36
C ILE A 47 16.90 1.47 -1.55
N LEU A 48 17.61 0.94 -2.53
CA LEU A 48 17.89 1.67 -3.76
C LEU A 48 16.88 1.28 -4.85
N ILE A 49 16.52 2.25 -5.69
CA ILE A 49 15.61 2.05 -6.82
C ILE A 49 16.40 2.15 -8.13
N ASN A 50 16.25 1.14 -9.00
CA ASN A 50 16.83 1.09 -10.36
C ASN A 50 18.36 1.34 -10.39
N THR A 51 19.10 0.64 -9.53
CA THR A 51 20.58 0.70 -9.48
C THR A 51 21.24 -0.41 -10.29
N LYS A 52 22.40 -0.10 -10.89
CA LYS A 52 23.18 -1.06 -11.69
C LYS A 52 23.81 -2.18 -10.86
N GLU A 53 24.07 -1.93 -9.58
CA GLU A 53 24.69 -2.88 -8.65
C GLU A 53 23.71 -3.94 -8.14
N ASN A 54 22.40 -3.68 -8.25
CA ASN A 54 21.30 -4.57 -7.89
C ASN A 54 21.57 -5.37 -6.60
N LYS A 55 21.69 -4.65 -5.47
CA LYS A 55 21.94 -5.28 -4.17
C LYS A 55 20.72 -6.11 -3.77
N PRO A 56 20.90 -7.19 -3.00
CA PRO A 56 19.75 -7.94 -2.47
C PRO A 56 18.87 -7.00 -1.66
N GLY A 57 17.57 -6.92 -1.99
CA GLY A 57 16.61 -6.00 -1.39
C GLY A 57 16.44 -4.65 -2.10
N ASP A 58 17.19 -4.37 -3.17
CA ASP A 58 16.93 -3.22 -4.05
C ASP A 58 15.69 -3.49 -4.92
N ILE A 59 14.98 -2.41 -5.26
CA ILE A 59 13.72 -2.47 -6.01
C ILE A 59 13.96 -2.02 -7.45
N ARG A 60 13.35 -2.71 -8.40
CA ARG A 60 13.24 -2.27 -9.80
C ARG A 60 11.83 -1.80 -10.09
N VAL A 61 11.70 -0.53 -10.45
CA VAL A 61 10.42 0.08 -10.80
C VAL A 61 10.21 -0.09 -12.29
N LEU A 62 9.14 -0.80 -12.66
CA LEU A 62 8.72 -1.10 -14.02
C LEU A 62 7.68 -0.09 -14.53
N ASN A 63 6.91 0.51 -13.61
CA ASN A 63 5.90 1.53 -13.92
C ASN A 63 6.23 2.87 -13.21
N GLU A 64 6.32 3.96 -13.97
CA GLU A 64 6.60 5.31 -13.43
C GLU A 64 5.48 5.85 -12.52
N ASP A 65 4.25 5.37 -12.65
CA ASP A 65 3.14 5.74 -11.76
C ASP A 65 3.33 5.22 -10.33
N PHE A 66 4.29 4.31 -10.12
CA PHE A 66 4.72 3.83 -8.81
C PHE A 66 4.99 4.96 -7.83
N TYR A 67 5.71 6.01 -8.26
CA TYR A 67 6.09 7.10 -7.36
C TYR A 67 4.89 7.93 -6.89
N HIS A 68 3.89 8.07 -7.76
CA HIS A 68 2.67 8.81 -7.45
C HIS A 68 1.79 8.00 -6.49
N ARG A 69 1.55 6.73 -6.83
CA ARG A 69 0.76 5.84 -5.99
C ARG A 69 1.41 5.56 -4.64
N LEU A 70 2.74 5.41 -4.57
CA LEU A 70 3.46 5.30 -3.31
C LEU A 70 3.32 6.55 -2.42
N GLY A 71 3.14 7.73 -3.03
CA GLY A 71 2.87 8.97 -2.28
C GLY A 71 1.47 9.01 -1.66
N ILE A 72 0.49 8.37 -2.31
CA ILE A 72 -0.90 8.32 -1.86
C ILE A 72 -1.09 7.15 -0.89
N ASP A 73 -0.86 5.93 -1.38
CA ASP A 73 -1.20 4.64 -0.77
C ASP A 73 -0.09 4.10 0.17
N GLN A 74 1.10 4.71 0.10
CA GLN A 74 2.24 4.43 0.97
C GLN A 74 2.54 2.92 1.10
N LEU A 75 2.60 2.38 2.32
CA LEU A 75 2.96 0.98 2.57
C LEU A 75 1.96 -0.02 1.98
N LEU A 76 0.66 0.29 1.99
CA LEU A 76 -0.34 -0.60 1.42
C LEU A 76 -0.21 -0.64 -0.10
N GLY A 77 -0.10 0.53 -0.73
CA GLY A 77 0.15 0.66 -2.15
C GLY A 77 1.45 -0.03 -2.57
N LEU A 78 2.49 0.00 -1.73
CA LEU A 78 3.74 -0.72 -2.00
C LEU A 78 3.48 -2.21 -2.24
N GLY A 79 2.64 -2.85 -1.41
CA GLY A 79 2.27 -4.26 -1.58
C GLY A 79 1.34 -4.51 -2.77
N GLU A 80 0.33 -3.66 -2.97
CA GLU A 80 -0.58 -3.78 -4.11
C GLU A 80 0.15 -3.65 -5.45
N MET A 81 1.03 -2.65 -5.55
CA MET A 81 1.86 -2.42 -6.73
C MET A 81 2.85 -3.56 -7.00
N TYR A 82 3.26 -4.31 -5.97
CA TYR A 82 4.06 -5.52 -6.16
C TYR A 82 3.23 -6.62 -6.82
N MET A 83 2.01 -6.85 -6.32
CA MET A 83 1.08 -7.83 -6.90
C MET A 83 0.66 -7.47 -8.33
N GLU A 84 0.52 -6.17 -8.62
CA GLU A 84 0.22 -5.66 -9.97
C GLU A 84 1.44 -5.64 -10.91
N GLY A 85 2.64 -5.99 -10.43
CA GLY A 85 3.85 -6.02 -11.24
C GLY A 85 4.40 -4.64 -11.62
N TRP A 86 4.08 -3.58 -10.87
CA TRP A 86 4.60 -2.24 -11.10
C TRP A 86 6.06 -2.10 -10.65
N TRP A 87 6.50 -2.96 -9.75
CA TRP A 87 7.89 -3.07 -9.32
C TRP A 87 8.22 -4.51 -8.92
N GLU A 88 9.50 -4.86 -9.01
CA GLU A 88 10.02 -6.18 -8.65
C GLU A 88 11.23 -6.06 -7.73
N CYS A 89 11.52 -7.14 -6.99
CA CYS A 89 12.69 -7.25 -6.12
C CYS A 89 13.10 -8.72 -6.03
N ASP A 90 14.40 -8.98 -6.11
CA ASP A 90 14.93 -10.35 -6.06
C ASP A 90 14.80 -10.97 -4.66
N HIS A 91 14.91 -10.15 -3.61
CA HIS A 91 14.93 -10.59 -2.20
C HIS A 91 13.99 -9.72 -1.36
N LEU A 92 12.70 -10.05 -1.40
CA LEU A 92 11.64 -9.29 -0.75
C LEU A 92 11.79 -9.28 0.78
N ASP A 93 12.23 -10.41 1.35
CA ASP A 93 12.57 -10.57 2.77
C ASP A 93 13.67 -9.61 3.23
N VAL A 94 14.73 -9.47 2.43
CA VAL A 94 15.85 -8.54 2.70
C VAL A 94 15.38 -7.09 2.57
N MET A 95 14.51 -6.79 1.59
CA MET A 95 13.92 -5.46 1.41
C MET A 95 13.15 -5.03 2.66
N PHE A 96 12.21 -5.87 3.13
CA PHE A 96 11.42 -5.55 4.32
C PHE A 96 12.28 -5.49 5.58
N THR A 97 13.22 -6.40 5.76
CA THR A 97 14.12 -6.39 6.92
C THR A 97 14.91 -5.09 7.00
N ARG A 98 15.50 -4.64 5.88
CA ARG A 98 16.23 -3.36 5.81
C ARG A 98 15.30 -2.18 6.01
N GLY A 99 14.13 -2.17 5.38
CA GLY A 99 13.15 -1.11 5.52
C GLY A 99 12.68 -0.94 6.97
N ILE A 100 12.44 -2.04 7.68
CA ILE A 100 12.04 -2.04 9.11
C ILE A 100 13.19 -1.51 9.96
N LEU A 101 14.41 -2.06 9.81
CA LEU A 101 15.56 -1.68 10.62
C LEU A 101 15.96 -0.21 10.44
N ASN A 102 15.83 0.33 9.23
CA ASN A 102 16.11 1.74 8.94
C ASN A 102 14.90 2.66 9.19
N GLY A 103 13.79 2.14 9.72
CA GLY A 103 12.60 2.94 10.05
C GLY A 103 11.86 3.52 8.83
N LEU A 104 12.08 2.98 7.63
CA LEU A 104 11.45 3.43 6.39
C LEU A 104 9.92 3.42 6.51
N PHE A 105 9.39 2.34 7.08
CA PHE A 105 7.95 2.16 7.24
C PHE A 105 7.34 3.10 8.27
N ASN A 106 8.10 3.63 9.23
CA ASN A 106 7.61 4.64 10.16
C ASN A 106 7.37 5.99 9.46
N VAL A 107 8.22 6.33 8.48
CA VAL A 107 8.10 7.55 7.69
C VAL A 107 6.98 7.43 6.64
N MET A 108 6.76 6.21 6.14
CA MET A 108 5.68 5.87 5.20
C MET A 108 4.34 5.57 5.87
N THR A 109 4.16 5.84 7.16
CA THR A 109 2.87 5.68 7.83
C THR A 109 2.37 7.02 8.34
N TYR A 110 1.73 7.81 7.48
CA TYR A 110 1.03 9.02 7.93
C TYR A 110 -0.35 8.69 8.55
N PRO A 111 -0.71 9.30 9.69
CA PRO A 111 -1.90 8.92 10.46
C PRO A 111 -3.23 9.18 9.72
N TRP A 112 -3.29 10.20 8.85
CA TRP A 112 -4.52 10.58 8.15
C TRP A 112 -4.97 9.56 7.12
N HIS A 113 -4.03 8.97 6.38
CA HIS A 113 -4.34 7.89 5.44
C HIS A 113 -4.83 6.67 6.21
N ARG A 114 -4.09 6.25 7.24
CA ARG A 114 -4.49 5.17 8.15
C ARG A 114 -5.86 5.41 8.80
N PHE A 115 -6.22 6.66 9.10
CA PHE A 115 -7.53 7.02 9.63
C PHE A 115 -8.67 6.75 8.63
N PHE A 116 -8.50 7.10 7.35
CA PHE A 116 -9.51 6.79 6.33
C PHE A 116 -9.63 5.29 6.06
N TYR A 117 -8.51 4.55 6.01
CA TYR A 117 -8.57 3.08 5.96
C TYR A 117 -9.23 2.50 7.21
N TYR A 118 -8.89 2.99 8.40
CA TYR A 118 -9.50 2.54 9.63
C TYR A 118 -11.00 2.84 9.65
N LEU A 119 -11.45 4.01 9.16
CA LEU A 119 -12.87 4.33 8.98
C LEU A 119 -13.54 3.33 8.03
N GLN A 120 -12.90 3.00 6.90
CA GLN A 120 -13.40 1.96 6.00
C GLN A 120 -13.52 0.60 6.71
N PHE A 121 -12.49 0.15 7.44
CA PHE A 121 -12.49 -1.13 8.14
C PHE A 121 -13.36 -1.18 9.41
N GLN A 122 -13.63 -0.06 10.06
CA GLN A 122 -14.51 0.02 11.23
C GLN A 122 -15.99 0.03 10.82
N VAL A 123 -16.33 0.78 9.77
CA VAL A 123 -17.68 0.77 9.21
C VAL A 123 -17.96 -0.58 8.53
N PHE A 124 -16.93 -1.21 7.98
CA PHE A 124 -16.97 -2.56 7.43
C PHE A 124 -16.13 -3.54 8.22
N ASN A 125 -16.73 -4.14 9.26
CA ASN A 125 -16.22 -5.38 9.84
C ASN A 125 -16.29 -6.53 8.80
N LEU A 126 -15.32 -6.55 7.88
CA LEU A 126 -15.12 -7.62 6.90
C LEU A 126 -14.55 -8.88 7.56
N GLN A 127 -14.19 -8.83 8.84
CA GLN A 127 -13.83 -9.98 9.67
C GLN A 127 -15.04 -10.48 10.48
N THR A 128 -16.20 -10.59 9.85
CA THR A 128 -17.21 -11.47 10.43
C THR A 128 -16.71 -12.90 10.24
N ALA A 129 -16.53 -13.67 11.31
CA ALA A 129 -16.03 -15.06 11.27
C ALA A 129 -16.77 -15.97 10.26
N ALA A 130 -17.99 -15.59 9.87
CA ALA A 130 -18.77 -16.25 8.82
C ALA A 130 -18.18 -16.13 7.41
N ARG A 131 -17.40 -15.08 7.10
CA ARG A 131 -16.77 -14.84 5.78
C ARG A 131 -15.29 -15.19 5.73
N SER A 132 -14.63 -15.40 6.87
CA SER A 132 -13.24 -15.87 6.89
C SER A 132 -13.11 -17.29 6.34
N TRP A 133 -14.18 -18.10 6.38
CA TRP A 133 -14.19 -19.45 5.80
C TRP A 133 -14.14 -19.40 4.25
N GLU A 134 -14.98 -18.58 3.63
CA GLU A 134 -15.05 -18.37 2.17
C GLU A 134 -13.77 -17.73 1.58
N VAL A 135 -13.09 -16.91 2.38
CA VAL A 135 -11.82 -16.25 2.00
C VAL A 135 -10.61 -17.16 2.24
N ALA A 136 -10.64 -18.03 3.26
CA ALA A 136 -9.61 -19.03 3.49
C ALA A 136 -9.53 -20.06 2.35
N GLU A 137 -10.69 -20.47 1.81
CA GLU A 137 -10.78 -21.43 0.70
C GLU A 137 -10.22 -20.86 -0.62
N LYS A 138 -10.30 -19.54 -0.84
CA LYS A 138 -9.73 -18.86 -2.02
C LYS A 138 -8.23 -18.55 -1.92
N HIS A 139 -7.65 -18.50 -0.72
CA HIS A 139 -6.26 -18.04 -0.52
C HIS A 139 -5.32 -19.03 0.18
N TYR A 140 -5.79 -20.20 0.61
CA TYR A 140 -4.93 -21.25 1.16
C TYR A 140 -5.32 -22.67 0.72
N ASN A 141 -5.58 -22.87 -0.58
CA ASN A 141 -5.30 -24.19 -1.17
C ASN A 141 -3.79 -24.36 -1.35
N LEU A 142 -3.09 -24.43 -0.21
CA LEU A 142 -1.84 -25.17 -0.09
C LEU A 142 -2.24 -26.63 0.15
N GLU A 143 -2.84 -27.28 -0.85
CA GLU A 143 -2.92 -28.75 -0.84
C GLU A 143 -1.51 -29.31 -1.02
N TYR A 144 -0.76 -29.30 0.09
CA TYR A 144 0.24 -30.31 0.37
C TYR A 144 -0.47 -31.48 1.04
N LEU A 145 -0.97 -32.41 0.22
CA LEU A 145 -0.90 -33.83 0.50
C LEU A 145 0.08 -34.39 -0.55
N SER A 146 1.38 -34.35 -0.28
CA SER A 146 2.16 -35.55 0.11
C SER A 146 1.32 -36.82 0.26
N VAL A 147 1.41 -37.74 -0.71
CA VAL A 147 2.21 -39.00 -0.68
C VAL A 147 2.33 -39.52 -2.12
#